data_AF-A0A1Y4IDE2-F1
#
_entry.id   AF-A0A1Y4IDE2-F1
#
_cell.length_a   1.000
_cell.length_b   1.000
_cell.length_c   1.000
_cell.angle_alpha   90.00
_cell.angle_beta   90.00
_cell.angle_gamma   90.00
#
_symmetry.space_group_name_H-M   'P 1'
#
loop_
_entity.id
_entity.type
_entity.pdbx_description
1 polymer ?
#
loop_
_entity_poly.entity_id
_entity_poly.type
_entity_poly.pdbx_seq_one_letter_code
_entity_poly.pdbx_strand_id
1 'polypeptide(L)' 'MFPRKSISNLTQNQLERMLKDFIKLEDPQKPLSDEKLVNKFKEKEISISRRIISKYRKKLGIKNSYQRNQK' A
#
# COMPACT_ATOMS: atom_id res chain seq x y z
N MET A 1 20.24 -11.06 -3.14
CA MET A 1 19.28 -12.08 -2.64
C MET A 1 18.40 -11.40 -1.60
N PHE A 2 17.18 -10.97 -1.97
CA PHE A 2 16.27 -10.33 -1.00
C PHE A 2 15.57 -11.40 -0.17
N PRO A 3 15.54 -11.27 1.18
CA PRO A 3 15.01 -12.32 2.04
C PRO A 3 13.52 -12.55 1.75
N ARG A 4 13.14 -13.80 1.46
CA ARG A 4 11.76 -14.29 1.53
C ARG A 4 11.32 -14.35 2.99
N LYS A 5 11.29 -13.22 3.69
CA LYS A 5 10.70 -13.18 5.04
C LYS A 5 9.19 -13.13 4.88
N SER A 6 8.60 -14.29 5.15
CA SER A 6 7.23 -14.58 5.57
C SER A 6 6.28 -13.38 5.61
N ILE A 7 5.23 -13.45 4.79
CA ILE A 7 3.96 -12.76 5.06
C ILE A 7 3.50 -13.28 6.42
N SER A 8 3.91 -12.61 7.50
CA SER A 8 3.60 -12.96 8.88
C SER A 8 2.09 -12.88 9.06
N ASN A 9 1.42 -14.02 8.90
CA ASN A 9 0.02 -14.30 9.23
C ASN A 9 -1.03 -13.30 8.70
N LEU A 10 -0.71 -12.48 7.70
CA LEU A 10 -1.66 -11.51 7.15
C LEU A 10 -2.39 -12.11 5.95
N THR A 11 -3.71 -12.16 6.06
CA THR A 11 -4.58 -12.61 4.96
C THR A 11 -4.67 -11.54 3.87
N GLN A 12 -4.94 -11.97 2.63
CA GLN A 12 -5.09 -11.06 1.48
C GLN A 12 -6.17 -9.98 1.75
N ASN A 13 -7.26 -10.37 2.41
CA ASN A 13 -8.36 -9.47 2.75
C ASN A 13 -7.95 -8.39 3.76
N GLN A 14 -7.14 -8.74 4.77
CA GLN A 14 -6.62 -7.77 5.72
C GLN A 14 -5.73 -6.73 5.03
N LEU A 15 -4.88 -7.18 4.11
CA LEU A 15 -4.02 -6.27 3.35
C LEU A 15 -4.83 -5.30 2.49
N GLU A 16 -5.85 -5.78 1.79
CA GLU A 16 -6.76 -4.93 1.00
C GLU A 16 -7.48 -3.90 1.86
N ARG A 17 -7.97 -4.32 3.03
CA ARG A 17 -8.67 -3.44 3.97
C ARG A 17 -7.75 -2.35 4.49
N MET A 18 -6.57 -2.72 4.98
CA MET A 18 -5.56 -1.78 5.46
C MET A 18 -5.09 -0.83 4.35
N LEU A 19 -4.88 -1.34 3.13
CA LEU A 19 -4.49 -0.50 1.99
C LEU A 19 -5.58 0.52 1.66
N LYS A 20 -6.86 0.10 1.66
CA LYS A 20 -7.99 1.03 1.51
C LYS A 20 -8.04 2.06 2.63
N ASP A 21 -7.85 1.65 3.88
CA ASP A 21 -7.87 2.57 5.02
C ASP A 21 -6.73 3.58 4.93
N PHE A 22 -5.52 3.16 4.60
CA PHE A 22 -4.39 4.06 4.38
C PHE A 22 -4.64 5.05 3.25
N ILE A 23 -5.32 4.62 2.19
CA ILE A 23 -5.68 5.46 1.04
C ILE A 23 -6.88 6.36 1.37
N LYS A 24 -7.79 5.94 2.23
CA LYS A 24 -8.91 6.78 2.69
C LYS A 24 -8.44 7.88 3.64
N LEU A 25 -7.42 7.57 4.45
CA LEU A 25 -6.75 8.51 5.35
C LEU A 25 -5.61 9.28 4.65
N GLU A 26 -5.34 9.01 3.37
CA GLU A 26 -4.33 9.77 2.64
C GLU A 26 -4.84 11.16 2.31
N ASP A 27 -3.91 12.12 2.25
CA ASP A 27 -4.24 13.45 1.75
C ASP A 27 -4.39 13.36 0.22
N PRO A 28 -5.57 13.62 -0.35
CA PRO A 28 -5.77 13.59 -1.80
C PRO A 28 -4.91 14.63 -2.54
N GLN A 29 -4.44 15.69 -1.86
CA GLN A 29 -3.49 16.67 -2.41
C GLN A 29 -2.04 16.17 -2.38
N LYS A 30 -1.73 15.17 -1.55
CA LYS A 30 -0.39 14.54 -1.46
C LYS A 30 -0.52 13.02 -1.43
N PRO A 31 -0.98 12.42 -2.53
CA PRO A 31 -1.25 10.99 -2.60
C PRO A 31 0.01 10.19 -2.28
N LEU A 32 -0.15 9.17 -1.44
CA LEU A 32 0.96 8.36 -0.95
C LEU A 32 1.58 7.57 -2.09
N SER A 33 2.88 7.71 -2.27
CA SER A 33 3.65 6.79 -3.09
C SER A 33 3.62 5.40 -2.48
N ASP A 34 3.73 4.39 -3.33
CA ASP A 34 3.86 2.99 -2.92
C ASP A 34 4.99 2.75 -1.89
N GLU A 35 6.11 3.48 -1.96
CA GLU A 35 7.16 3.44 -0.92
C GLU A 35 6.69 3.95 0.44
N LYS A 36 5.89 5.02 0.49
CA LYS A 36 5.32 5.50 1.77
C LYS A 36 4.35 4.49 2.35
N LEU A 37 3.57 3.82 1.50
CA LEU A 37 2.69 2.74 1.93
C LEU A 37 3.53 1.58 2.51
N VAL A 38 4.61 1.16 1.84
CA VAL A 38 5.53 0.14 2.37
C VAL A 38 6.02 0.52 3.77
N ASN A 39 6.43 1.78 3.97
CA ASN A 39 6.84 2.25 5.29
C ASN A 39 5.71 2.19 6.32
N LYS A 40 4.48 2.62 5.99
CA LYS A 40 3.32 2.52 6.90
C LYS A 40 2.98 1.07 7.29
N PHE A 41 3.13 0.14 6.35
CA PHE A 41 2.97 -1.28 6.65
C PHE A 41 4.11 -1.77 7.55
N LYS A 42 5.35 -1.36 7.29
CA LYS A 42 6.51 -1.68 8.11
C LYS A 42 6.38 -1.18 9.55
N GLU A 43 5.80 0.01 9.76
CA GLU A 43 5.47 0.55 11.10
C GLU A 43 4.47 -0.32 11.86
N LYS A 44 3.60 -1.05 11.16
CA LYS A 44 2.66 -2.00 11.76
C LYS A 44 3.23 -3.43 11.87
N GLU A 45 4.54 -3.58 11.76
CA GLU A 45 5.26 -4.86 11.71
C GLU A 45 4.90 -5.73 10.49
N ILE A 46 4.36 -5.11 9.43
CA ILE A 46 3.96 -5.78 8.20
C ILE A 46 5.01 -5.49 7.13
N SER A 47 5.92 -6.44 6.92
CA SER A 47 6.94 -6.32 5.88
C SER A 47 6.39 -6.73 4.52
N ILE A 48 5.86 -5.77 3.75
CA ILE A 48 5.38 -6.01 2.38
C ILE A 48 6.22 -5.29 1.34
N SER A 49 6.42 -5.93 0.19
CA SER A 49 7.16 -5.33 -0.92
C SER A 49 6.29 -4.35 -1.71
N ARG A 50 6.92 -3.31 -2.26
CA ARG A 50 6.31 -2.34 -3.22
C ARG A 50 5.48 -3.05 -4.30
N ARG A 51 5.99 -4.18 -4.82
CA ARG A 51 5.33 -5.01 -5.86
C ARG A 51 3.97 -5.57 -5.43
N ILE A 52 3.81 -5.93 -4.15
CA ILE A 52 2.54 -6.38 -3.58
C ILE A 52 1.56 -5.21 -3.51
N ILE A 53 2.00 -4.06 -2.99
CA ILE A 53 1.19 -2.84 -2.95
C ILE A 53 0.74 -2.45 -4.36
N SER A 54 1.63 -2.44 -5.36
CA SER A 54 1.27 -2.14 -6.75
C SER A 54 0.25 -3.13 -7.31
N LYS A 55 0.36 -4.43 -6.98
CA LYS A 55 -0.62 -5.45 -7.39
C LYS A 55 -2.01 -5.14 -6.83
N TYR A 56 -2.11 -4.87 -5.53
CA TYR A 56 -3.39 -4.56 -4.89
C TYR A 56 -3.92 -3.19 -5.27
N ARG A 57 -3.06 -2.19 -5.45
CA ARG A 57 -3.42 -0.86 -5.97
C ARG A 57 -4.12 -0.97 -7.32
N LYS A 58 -3.57 -1.77 -8.24
CA LYS A 58 -4.21 -2.07 -9.54
C LYS A 58 -5.54 -2.80 -9.36
N LYS A 59 -5.59 -3.82 -8.50
CA LYS A 59 -6.82 -4.59 -8.21
C LYS A 59 -7.94 -3.70 -7.65
N LEU A 60 -7.60 -2.71 -6.84
CA LEU A 60 -8.54 -1.77 -6.24
C LEU A 60 -8.92 -0.60 -7.18
N GLY A 61 -8.39 -0.55 -8.40
CA GLY A 61 -8.67 0.55 -9.34
C GLY A 61 -8.12 1.91 -8.90
N ILE A 62 -7.12 1.91 -8.01
CA ILE A 62 -6.59 3.13 -7.42
C ILE A 62 -5.60 3.78 -8.38
N LYS A 63 -6.07 4.82 -9.08
CA LYS A 63 -5.29 5.64 -10.02
C LYS A 63 -4.00 6.15 -9.39
N ASN A 64 -2.98 6.33 -10.23
CA ASN A 64 -1.60 6.68 -9.85
C ASN A 64 -1.58 8.02 -9.08
N SER A 65 -0.61 8.23 -8.19
CA SER A 65 -0.53 9.43 -7.36
C SER A 65 -0.53 10.72 -8.21
N TYR A 66 0.03 10.64 -9.41
CA TYR A 66 0.03 11.72 -10.40
C TYR A 66 -1.37 12.11 -10.92
N GLN A 67 -2.31 11.16 -11.01
CA GLN A 67 -3.68 11.40 -11.49
C GLN A 67 -4.64 11.80 -10.35
N ARG A 68 -4.22 11.69 -9.10
CA ARG A 68 -5.04 12.04 -7.91
C ARG A 68 -4.78 13.44 -7.39
N ASN A 69 -3.69 14.07 -7.84
CA ASN A 69 -3.41 15.46 -7.55
C ASN A 69 -4.51 16.32 -8.19
N GLN A 70 -5.53 16.69 -7.42
CA GLN A 70 -6.48 17.72 -7.80
C GLN A 70 -5.70 19.03 -7.80
N LYS A 71 -5.63 19.66 -8.96
CA LYS A 71 -4.99 20.95 -9.16
C LYS A 71 -5.83 22.05 -8.52
#